data_AF-A0A5C1Y6U5-F1
#
_entry.id   AF-A0A5C1Y6U5-F1
#
_cell.length_a   1.000
_cell.length_b   1.000
_cell.length_c   1.000
_cell.angle_alpha   90.00
_cell.angle_beta   90.00
_cell.angle_gamma   90.00
#
_symmetry.space_group_name_H-M   'P 1'
#
loop_
_entity.id
_entity.type
_entity.pdbx_description
1 polymer ?
#
loop_
_entity_poly.entity_id
_entity_poly.type
_entity_poly.pdbx_seq_one_letter_code
_entity_poly.pdbx_strand_id
1 'polypeptide(L)'
;MSETSEPELPRAVALAWGVAAHPQRGPKRELSIERIVDTAVALADEGGLAAVSMSSVATALGFTPMSLYRYITSKDDLLVLMQERGIGLPPERVLEADGWRAGLHTWAHATAEAYLEHPWLLDIPIDGTPSTPNNLAWLDAALTVLAPVAASDDAKLGIVLALIAQVRWQATVERGYRAVAARGDDPEEHDAGIEALLAELVTVDEFPAVRRAIDAGAFSPVPGGDPFAFGLERLLDGIQSYLDAGSAAAPDPTPADPIEAQAARDPKVKEAVRARREAERQLREARKRERERMREARERLRR
;
A
#
# COMPACT_ATOMS: atom_id res chain seq x y z
N MET A 1 -13.95 -3.61 41.06
CA MET A 1 -14.33 -4.33 39.83
C MET A 1 -14.27 -3.31 38.72
N SER A 2 -13.17 -3.30 37.97
CA SER A 2 -13.01 -2.40 36.82
C SER A 2 -13.86 -2.99 35.70
N GLU A 3 -14.90 -2.29 35.28
CA GLU A 3 -15.57 -2.58 34.00
C GLU A 3 -14.55 -2.32 32.91
N THR A 4 -14.00 -3.39 32.35
CA THR A 4 -13.26 -3.34 31.09
C THR A 4 -14.28 -2.98 30.01
N SER A 5 -14.40 -1.70 29.69
CA SER A 5 -15.13 -1.26 28.50
C SER A 5 -14.50 -1.95 27.30
N GLU A 6 -15.29 -2.72 26.54
CA GLU A 6 -14.84 -3.25 25.27
C GLU A 6 -14.38 -2.08 24.41
N PRO A 7 -13.19 -2.15 23.77
CA PRO A 7 -12.71 -1.07 22.92
C PRO A 7 -13.68 -0.90 21.75
N GLU A 8 -14.46 0.19 21.76
CA GLU A 8 -15.31 0.55 20.62
C GLU A 8 -14.43 0.82 19.40
N LEU A 9 -14.67 0.09 18.31
CA LEU A 9 -13.92 0.24 17.07
C LEU A 9 -14.09 1.66 16.51
N PRO A 10 -13.00 2.33 16.06
CA PRO A 10 -13.11 3.61 15.36
C PRO A 10 -14.07 3.51 14.17
N ARG A 11 -14.94 4.50 13.99
CA ARG A 11 -16.04 4.43 13.02
C ARG A 11 -15.56 4.21 11.59
N ALA A 12 -14.47 4.85 11.15
CA ALA A 12 -13.92 4.62 9.81
C ALA A 12 -13.42 3.20 9.61
N VAL A 13 -12.79 2.60 10.63
CA VAL A 13 -12.39 1.20 10.61
C VAL A 13 -13.64 0.32 10.51
N ALA A 14 -14.63 0.53 11.38
CA ALA A 14 -15.89 -0.22 11.32
C ALA A 14 -16.63 -0.09 9.97
N LEU A 15 -16.55 1.07 9.32
CA LEU A 15 -17.07 1.30 7.96
C LEU A 15 -16.26 0.54 6.91
N ALA A 16 -14.92 0.58 6.97
CA ALA A 16 -14.05 -0.17 6.06
C ALA A 16 -14.32 -1.69 6.13
N TRP A 17 -14.55 -2.21 7.33
CA TRP A 17 -14.93 -3.60 7.57
C TRP A 17 -16.39 -3.93 7.23
N GLY A 18 -17.22 -2.92 6.92
CA GLY A 18 -18.65 -3.09 6.64
C GLY A 18 -19.49 -3.50 7.87
N VAL A 19 -18.94 -3.41 9.08
CA VAL A 19 -19.61 -3.80 10.33
C VAL A 19 -20.37 -2.64 10.99
N ALA A 20 -20.08 -1.39 10.59
CA ALA A 20 -20.85 -0.24 11.03
C ALA A 20 -22.24 -0.22 10.38
N ALA A 21 -23.27 0.05 11.20
CA ALA A 21 -24.62 0.27 10.72
C ALA A 21 -24.63 1.43 9.73
N HIS A 22 -24.90 1.11 8.47
CA HIS A 22 -25.12 2.13 7.46
C HIS A 22 -26.42 2.85 7.84
N PRO A 23 -26.54 4.19 7.67
CA PRO A 23 -27.82 4.85 7.74
C PRO A 23 -28.71 4.34 6.60
N GLN A 24 -29.37 3.19 6.84
CA GLN A 24 -30.26 2.48 5.94
C GLN A 24 -31.70 2.84 6.31
N ARG A 25 -32.34 3.66 5.46
CA ARG A 25 -33.79 3.63 5.15
C ARG A 25 -34.13 4.66 4.06
N GLY A 26 -34.48 4.20 2.85
CA GLY A 26 -35.11 4.99 1.77
C GLY A 26 -34.63 4.66 0.34
N PRO A 27 -35.45 4.88 -0.72
CA PRO A 27 -35.15 4.50 -2.09
C PRO A 27 -33.93 5.25 -2.65
N LYS A 28 -33.08 4.56 -3.42
CA LYS A 28 -31.81 5.00 -4.07
C LYS A 28 -31.45 6.47 -3.77
N ARG A 29 -30.78 6.72 -2.64
CA ARG A 29 -30.16 8.03 -2.42
C ARG A 29 -28.97 8.18 -3.36
N GLU A 30 -28.88 9.35 -3.98
CA GLU A 30 -27.77 9.76 -4.83
C GLU A 30 -26.42 9.79 -4.08
N LEU A 31 -26.41 9.80 -2.74
CA LEU A 31 -25.22 9.91 -1.91
C LEU A 31 -24.99 8.64 -1.06
N SER A 32 -23.82 8.03 -1.20
CA SER A 32 -23.33 6.87 -0.44
C SER A 32 -21.88 7.06 0.02
N ILE A 33 -21.40 6.22 0.95
CA ILE A 33 -20.01 6.30 1.43
C ILE A 33 -19.05 6.00 0.28
N GLU A 34 -19.34 4.97 -0.52
CA GLU A 34 -18.53 4.59 -1.68
C GLU A 34 -18.42 5.75 -2.66
N ARG A 35 -19.53 6.42 -2.97
CA ARG A 35 -19.53 7.57 -3.89
C ARG A 35 -18.75 8.77 -3.32
N ILE A 36 -18.82 8.99 -2.01
CA ILE A 36 -18.03 10.04 -1.33
C ILE A 36 -16.54 9.72 -1.44
N VAL A 37 -16.15 8.48 -1.12
CA VAL A 37 -14.76 8.03 -1.12
C VAL A 37 -14.18 8.01 -2.54
N ASP A 38 -14.91 7.48 -3.53
CA ASP A 38 -14.48 7.46 -4.94
C ASP A 38 -14.26 8.88 -5.47
N THR A 39 -15.11 9.84 -5.09
CA THR A 39 -14.94 11.25 -5.49
C THR A 39 -13.73 11.87 -4.81
N ALA A 40 -13.49 11.56 -3.53
CA ALA A 40 -12.33 12.05 -2.81
C ALA A 40 -11.01 11.48 -3.37
N VAL A 41 -10.99 10.20 -3.76
CA VAL A 41 -9.87 9.55 -4.45
C VAL A 41 -9.59 10.25 -5.79
N ALA A 42 -10.62 10.48 -6.62
CA ALA A 42 -10.45 11.17 -7.89
C ALA A 42 -9.87 12.59 -7.73
N LEU A 43 -10.35 13.36 -6.74
CA LEU A 43 -9.80 14.67 -6.41
C LEU A 43 -8.33 14.59 -5.96
N ALA A 44 -7.97 13.54 -5.21
CA ALA A 44 -6.59 13.33 -4.76
C ALA A 44 -5.66 12.88 -5.90
N ASP A 45 -6.17 12.10 -6.85
CA ASP A 45 -5.41 11.69 -8.04
C ASP A 45 -5.06 12.88 -8.93
N GLU A 46 -5.97 13.86 -9.05
CA GLU A 46 -5.76 15.06 -9.86
C GLU A 46 -4.93 16.15 -9.15
N GLY A 47 -5.20 16.38 -7.85
CA GLY A 47 -4.67 17.54 -7.12
C GLY A 47 -3.85 17.21 -5.88
N GLY A 48 -3.55 15.92 -5.66
CA GLY A 48 -2.92 15.44 -4.43
C GLY A 48 -3.84 15.58 -3.20
N LEU A 49 -3.33 15.16 -2.05
CA LEU A 49 -4.13 15.13 -0.82
C LEU A 49 -4.57 16.53 -0.34
N ALA A 50 -3.85 17.58 -0.75
CA ALA A 50 -4.18 18.97 -0.45
C ALA A 50 -5.49 19.44 -1.12
N ALA A 51 -5.86 18.86 -2.27
CA ALA A 51 -7.12 19.15 -2.94
C ALA A 51 -8.36 18.57 -2.21
N VAL A 52 -8.14 17.65 -1.26
CA VAL A 52 -9.20 16.94 -0.55
C VAL A 52 -9.58 17.66 0.75
N SER A 53 -10.81 18.14 0.77
CA SER A 53 -11.48 18.68 1.95
C SER A 53 -12.95 18.23 1.93
N MET A 54 -13.60 18.23 3.10
CA MET A 54 -15.05 17.94 3.17
C MET A 54 -15.86 18.87 2.24
N SER A 55 -15.39 20.10 2.03
CA SER A 55 -16.04 21.04 1.13
C SER A 55 -15.82 20.71 -0.33
N SER A 56 -14.58 20.44 -0.76
CA SER A 56 -14.29 20.14 -2.17
C SER A 56 -15.00 18.86 -2.63
N VAL A 57 -15.04 17.83 -1.77
CA VAL A 57 -15.78 16.59 -2.07
C VAL A 57 -17.28 16.83 -2.16
N ALA A 58 -17.86 17.63 -1.24
CA ALA A 58 -19.28 17.96 -1.29
C ALA A 58 -19.65 18.74 -2.56
N THR A 59 -18.84 19.75 -2.90
CA THR A 59 -19.01 20.56 -4.11
C THR A 59 -18.92 19.69 -5.37
N ALA A 60 -17.93 18.79 -5.47
CA ALA A 60 -17.80 17.88 -6.60
C ALA A 60 -19.01 16.93 -6.75
N LEU A 61 -19.68 16.59 -5.65
CA LEU A 61 -20.89 15.76 -5.64
C LEU A 61 -22.19 16.56 -5.82
N GLY A 62 -22.14 17.90 -5.81
CA GLY A 62 -23.34 18.76 -5.85
C GLY A 62 -24.11 18.82 -4.51
N PHE A 63 -23.45 18.52 -3.38
CA PHE A 63 -24.04 18.56 -2.04
C PHE A 63 -23.38 19.62 -1.15
N THR A 64 -23.97 19.85 0.02
CA THR A 64 -23.37 20.66 1.08
C THR A 64 -22.43 19.82 1.96
N PRO A 65 -21.38 20.40 2.56
CA PRO A 65 -20.48 19.68 3.48
C PRO A 65 -21.23 18.99 4.62
N MET A 66 -22.27 19.64 5.16
CA MET A 66 -23.14 19.10 6.20
C MET A 66 -23.83 17.78 5.79
N SER A 67 -24.03 17.57 4.48
CA SER A 67 -24.61 16.33 3.97
C SER A 67 -23.67 15.14 4.06
N LEU A 68 -22.36 15.37 3.94
CA LEU A 68 -21.33 14.32 4.03
C LEU A 68 -21.12 13.86 5.47
N TYR A 69 -21.20 14.78 6.45
CA TYR A 69 -21.00 14.45 7.87
C TYR A 69 -21.97 13.41 8.45
N ARG A 70 -23.10 13.16 7.78
CA ARG A 70 -24.01 12.04 8.13
C ARG A 70 -23.39 10.67 7.87
N TYR A 71 -22.49 10.59 6.90
CA TYR A 71 -21.85 9.37 6.43
C TYR A 71 -20.45 9.21 7.04
N ILE A 72 -19.65 10.28 6.97
CA ILE A 72 -18.24 10.30 7.38
C ILE A 72 -18.03 11.45 8.37
N THR A 73 -17.65 11.13 9.60
CA THR A 73 -17.68 12.06 10.74
C THR A 73 -16.55 13.08 10.75
N SER A 74 -15.43 12.80 10.09
CA SER A 74 -14.26 13.69 10.06
C SER A 74 -13.48 13.57 8.74
N LYS A 75 -12.53 14.49 8.53
CA LYS A 75 -11.56 14.37 7.42
C LYS A 75 -10.68 13.13 7.62
N ASP A 76 -10.29 12.82 8.85
CA ASP A 76 -9.43 11.68 9.16
C ASP A 76 -10.14 10.35 8.85
N ASP A 77 -11.45 10.26 9.16
CA ASP A 77 -12.26 9.11 8.76
C ASP A 77 -12.33 8.95 7.23
N LEU A 78 -12.42 10.07 6.50
CA LEU A 78 -12.37 10.06 5.04
C LEU A 78 -11.01 9.56 4.55
N LEU A 79 -9.91 10.00 5.15
CA LEU A 79 -8.55 9.58 4.78
C LEU A 79 -8.35 8.07 4.97
N VAL A 80 -8.86 7.50 6.07
CA VAL A 80 -8.82 6.03 6.31
C VAL A 80 -9.56 5.28 5.21
N LEU A 81 -10.76 5.74 4.84
CA LEU A 81 -11.56 5.10 3.78
C LEU A 81 -10.97 5.31 2.39
N MET A 82 -10.35 6.47 2.13
CA MET A 82 -9.60 6.72 0.91
C MET A 82 -8.39 5.80 0.81
N GLN A 83 -7.59 5.66 1.87
CA GLN A 83 -6.45 4.75 1.90
C GLN A 83 -6.89 3.32 1.59
N GLU A 84 -7.94 2.84 2.26
CA GLU A 84 -8.54 1.53 2.02
C GLU A 84 -8.97 1.36 0.55
N ARG A 85 -9.60 2.39 -0.03
CA ARG A 85 -10.07 2.37 -1.42
C ARG A 85 -8.94 2.41 -2.45
N GLY A 86 -7.93 3.24 -2.20
CA GLY A 86 -6.80 3.50 -3.10
C GLY A 86 -5.79 2.36 -3.12
N ILE A 87 -5.45 1.78 -1.96
CA ILE A 87 -4.51 0.65 -1.93
C ILE A 87 -5.09 -0.61 -2.60
N GLY A 88 -6.41 -0.79 -2.54
CA GLY A 88 -7.12 -1.90 -3.17
C GLY A 88 -6.64 -3.29 -2.72
N LEU A 89 -7.04 -4.34 -3.44
CA LEU A 89 -6.60 -5.70 -3.13
C LEU A 89 -5.23 -5.99 -3.79
N PRO A 90 -4.35 -6.77 -3.12
CA PRO A 90 -3.14 -7.26 -3.76
C PRO A 90 -3.50 -8.10 -5.00
N PRO A 91 -2.70 -8.01 -6.08
CA PRO A 91 -2.97 -8.78 -7.28
C PRO A 91 -2.66 -10.27 -7.05
N GLU A 92 -3.42 -11.15 -7.69
CA GLU A 92 -3.34 -12.61 -7.49
C GLU A 92 -1.96 -13.18 -7.82
N ARG A 93 -1.25 -12.56 -8.79
CA ARG A 93 0.12 -12.91 -9.19
C ARG A 93 1.13 -12.98 -8.05
N VAL A 94 0.90 -12.28 -6.94
CA VAL A 94 1.74 -12.36 -5.73
C VAL A 94 1.77 -13.78 -5.17
N LEU A 95 0.61 -14.46 -5.15
CA LEU A 95 0.45 -15.80 -4.59
C LEU A 95 0.75 -16.90 -5.61
N GLU A 96 0.81 -16.56 -6.90
CA GLU A 96 1.10 -17.49 -8.00
C GLU A 96 2.61 -17.64 -8.27
N ALA A 97 3.44 -16.78 -7.70
CA ALA A 97 4.88 -16.78 -7.91
C ALA A 97 5.59 -17.96 -7.21
N ASP A 98 6.61 -18.50 -7.87
CA ASP A 98 7.35 -19.67 -7.39
C ASP A 98 8.31 -19.32 -6.25
N GLY A 99 7.92 -19.70 -5.03
CA GLY A 99 8.74 -19.57 -3.83
C GLY A 99 8.73 -18.17 -3.22
N TRP A 100 9.26 -18.08 -2.01
CA TRP A 100 9.15 -16.87 -1.19
C TRP A 100 9.81 -15.66 -1.86
N ARG A 101 10.98 -15.84 -2.51
CA ARG A 101 11.73 -14.74 -3.12
C ARG A 101 10.97 -14.14 -4.29
N ALA A 102 10.46 -14.96 -5.21
CA ALA A 102 9.69 -14.48 -6.35
C ALA A 102 8.36 -13.84 -5.92
N GLY A 103 7.70 -14.41 -4.91
CA GLY A 103 6.49 -13.84 -4.33
C GLY A 103 6.71 -12.47 -3.68
N LEU A 104 7.75 -12.31 -2.87
CA LEU A 104 8.07 -11.02 -2.23
C LEU A 104 8.56 -9.98 -3.24
N HIS A 105 9.31 -10.39 -4.26
CA HIS A 105 9.66 -9.51 -5.37
C HIS A 105 8.40 -9.02 -6.09
N THR A 106 7.48 -9.94 -6.45
CA THR A 106 6.20 -9.58 -7.10
C THR A 106 5.33 -8.69 -6.22
N TRP A 107 5.28 -8.96 -4.92
CA TRP A 107 4.56 -8.16 -3.94
C TRP A 107 5.13 -6.74 -3.81
N ALA A 108 6.46 -6.60 -3.78
CA ALA A 108 7.14 -5.30 -3.71
C ALA A 108 6.80 -4.44 -4.93
N HIS A 109 6.91 -5.01 -6.13
CA HIS A 109 6.54 -4.31 -7.38
C HIS A 109 5.05 -3.96 -7.44
N ALA A 110 4.16 -4.88 -7.05
CA ALA A 110 2.73 -4.60 -7.01
C ALA A 110 2.38 -3.47 -6.02
N THR A 111 3.11 -3.40 -4.90
CA THR A 111 2.92 -2.35 -3.89
C THR A 111 3.42 -1.01 -4.43
N ALA A 112 4.57 -0.99 -5.12
CA ALA A 112 5.07 0.19 -5.81
C ALA A 112 4.08 0.69 -6.87
N GLU A 113 3.53 -0.21 -7.70
CA GLU A 113 2.49 0.10 -8.68
C GLU A 113 1.28 0.79 -8.04
N ALA A 114 0.80 0.28 -6.89
CA ALA A 114 -0.33 0.88 -6.18
C ALA A 114 -0.01 2.30 -5.67
N TYR A 115 1.20 2.54 -5.15
CA TYR A 115 1.64 3.89 -4.78
C TYR A 115 1.79 4.82 -5.99
N LEU A 116 2.18 4.30 -7.15
CA LEU A 116 2.33 5.09 -8.36
C LEU A 116 1.00 5.38 -9.05
N GLU A 117 0.00 4.50 -8.89
CA GLU A 117 -1.39 4.73 -9.32
C GLU A 117 -2.06 5.81 -8.45
N HIS A 118 -1.80 5.79 -7.13
CA HIS A 118 -2.34 6.76 -6.17
C HIS A 118 -1.23 7.41 -5.31
N PRO A 119 -0.44 8.37 -5.85
CA PRO A 119 0.73 8.93 -5.16
C PRO A 119 0.47 9.65 -3.84
N TRP A 120 -0.77 10.08 -3.59
CA TRP A 120 -1.21 10.68 -2.34
C TRP A 120 -1.28 9.68 -1.17
N LEU A 121 -1.27 8.37 -1.42
CA LEU A 121 -1.16 7.33 -0.38
C LEU A 121 0.14 7.49 0.44
N LEU A 122 1.19 8.06 -0.17
CA LEU A 122 2.47 8.32 0.47
C LEU A 122 2.43 9.55 1.40
N ASP A 123 1.40 10.40 1.29
CA ASP A 123 1.22 11.59 2.13
C ASP A 123 0.34 11.32 3.36
N ILE A 124 -0.33 10.16 3.40
CA ILE A 124 -1.09 9.73 4.57
C ILE A 124 -0.09 9.30 5.66
N PRO A 125 -0.18 9.89 6.88
CA PRO A 125 0.66 9.51 8.02
C PRO A 125 0.54 8.03 8.39
N ILE A 126 1.63 7.46 8.88
CA ILE A 126 1.65 6.10 9.42
C ILE A 126 1.53 6.22 10.95
N ASP A 127 0.30 6.15 11.45
CA ASP A 127 0.00 6.36 12.87
C ASP A 127 -0.13 5.05 13.67
N GLY A 128 0.09 3.90 13.03
CA GLY A 128 0.05 2.59 13.69
C GLY A 128 -0.10 1.40 12.74
N THR A 129 -0.45 0.25 13.32
CA THR A 129 -0.67 -0.99 12.58
C THR A 129 -1.82 -0.85 11.59
N PRO A 130 -1.71 -1.40 10.36
CA PRO A 130 -2.82 -1.35 9.42
C PRO A 130 -4.05 -2.05 9.99
N SER A 131 -5.19 -1.35 9.98
CA SER A 131 -6.42 -1.79 10.62
C SER A 131 -7.59 -1.99 9.67
N THR A 132 -7.40 -1.70 8.37
CA THR A 132 -8.44 -1.82 7.35
C THR A 132 -8.27 -3.08 6.49
N PRO A 133 -9.35 -3.64 5.92
CA PRO A 133 -9.32 -4.94 5.25
C PRO A 133 -8.33 -5.07 4.10
N ASN A 134 -8.26 -4.10 3.19
CA ASN A 134 -7.36 -4.16 2.05
C ASN A 134 -5.90 -4.05 2.50
N ASN A 135 -5.57 -3.14 3.41
CA ASN A 135 -4.22 -3.07 3.97
C ASN A 135 -3.80 -4.40 4.64
N LEU A 136 -4.71 -5.02 5.40
CA LEU A 136 -4.47 -6.35 5.98
C LEU A 136 -4.37 -7.43 4.91
N ALA A 137 -5.09 -7.33 3.79
CA ALA A 137 -4.96 -8.27 2.69
C ALA A 137 -3.58 -8.21 2.02
N TRP A 138 -2.96 -7.02 1.90
CA TRP A 138 -1.58 -6.89 1.43
C TRP A 138 -0.58 -7.54 2.39
N LEU A 139 -0.75 -7.33 3.70
CA LEU A 139 0.06 -8.00 4.72
C LEU A 139 -0.14 -9.52 4.70
N ASP A 140 -1.38 -9.99 4.66
CA ASP A 140 -1.74 -11.42 4.58
C ASP A 140 -1.16 -12.09 3.34
N ALA A 141 -1.16 -11.40 2.19
CA ALA A 141 -0.54 -11.92 0.97
C ALA A 141 0.98 -12.13 1.13
N ALA A 142 1.70 -11.17 1.70
CA ALA A 142 3.14 -11.30 1.94
C ALA A 142 3.46 -12.39 2.99
N LEU A 143 2.69 -12.45 4.08
CA LEU A 143 2.83 -13.50 5.09
C LEU A 143 2.48 -14.89 4.54
N THR A 144 1.52 -14.98 3.61
CA THR A 144 1.20 -16.22 2.90
C THR A 144 2.36 -16.68 2.03
N VAL A 145 3.02 -15.76 1.32
CA VAL A 145 4.25 -16.05 0.55
C VAL A 145 5.38 -16.57 1.45
N LEU A 146 5.47 -16.05 2.67
CA LEU A 146 6.45 -16.45 3.69
C LEU A 146 6.02 -17.67 4.53
N ALA A 147 4.80 -18.17 4.39
CA ALA A 147 4.30 -19.30 5.17
C ALA A 147 5.21 -20.55 5.13
N PRO A 148 5.76 -20.99 3.97
CA PRO A 148 6.63 -22.17 3.92
C PRO A 148 8.06 -21.91 4.45
N VAL A 149 8.42 -20.67 4.76
CA VAL A 149 9.76 -20.31 5.24
C VAL A 149 9.91 -20.67 6.72
N ALA A 150 11.01 -21.33 7.06
CA ALA A 150 11.38 -21.71 8.42
C ALA A 150 11.91 -20.49 9.21
N ALA A 151 11.01 -19.60 9.61
CA ALA A 151 11.27 -18.45 10.47
C ALA A 151 10.09 -18.23 11.42
N SER A 152 10.31 -17.55 12.56
CA SER A 152 9.23 -17.15 13.46
C SER A 152 8.29 -16.14 12.80
N ASP A 153 7.05 -16.05 13.29
CA ASP A 153 6.08 -15.09 12.76
C ASP A 153 6.54 -13.64 12.98
N ASP A 154 7.24 -13.35 14.08
CA ASP A 154 7.88 -12.06 14.32
C ASP A 154 8.94 -11.73 13.25
N ALA A 155 9.76 -12.69 12.87
CA ALA A 155 10.76 -12.52 11.82
C ALA A 155 10.09 -12.32 10.45
N LYS A 156 9.04 -13.09 10.14
CA LYS A 156 8.27 -12.93 8.90
C LYS A 156 7.61 -11.56 8.82
N LEU A 157 7.01 -11.09 9.91
CA LEU A 157 6.45 -9.74 9.98
C LEU A 157 7.54 -8.68 9.81
N GLY A 158 8.69 -8.83 10.47
CA GLY A 158 9.85 -7.94 10.31
C GLY A 158 10.36 -7.86 8.87
N ILE A 159 10.38 -8.99 8.16
CA ILE A 159 10.74 -9.04 6.73
C ILE A 159 9.75 -8.20 5.90
N VAL A 160 8.44 -8.37 6.11
CA VAL A 160 7.42 -7.60 5.40
C VAL A 160 7.54 -6.10 5.71
N LEU A 161 7.79 -5.74 6.97
CA LEU A 161 7.98 -4.35 7.40
C LEU A 161 9.24 -3.71 6.81
N ALA A 162 10.32 -4.47 6.63
CA ALA A 162 11.52 -3.97 5.95
C ALA A 162 11.26 -3.73 4.46
N LEU A 163 10.54 -4.64 3.80
CA LEU A 163 10.19 -4.50 2.39
C LEU A 163 9.23 -3.34 2.13
N ILE A 164 8.19 -3.16 2.95
CA ILE A 164 7.26 -2.03 2.77
C ILE A 164 7.98 -0.69 2.95
N ALA A 165 8.93 -0.60 3.89
CA ALA A 165 9.73 0.61 4.09
C ALA A 165 10.58 0.94 2.86
N GLN A 166 11.25 -0.07 2.30
CA GLN A 166 12.01 0.09 1.05
C GLN A 166 11.11 0.54 -0.10
N VAL A 167 9.99 -0.16 -0.34
CA VAL A 167 9.08 0.15 -1.45
C VAL A 167 8.48 1.54 -1.31
N ARG A 168 8.11 1.95 -0.09
CA ARG A 168 7.57 3.29 0.17
C ARG A 168 8.62 4.37 -0.09
N TRP A 169 9.88 4.13 0.28
CA TRP A 169 10.98 5.04 -0.06
C TRP A 169 11.17 5.16 -1.57
N GLN A 170 11.26 4.03 -2.27
CA GLN A 170 11.37 3.98 -3.73
C GLN A 170 10.26 4.76 -4.43
N ALA A 171 9.00 4.49 -4.06
CA ALA A 171 7.84 5.17 -4.63
C ALA A 171 7.82 6.68 -4.32
N THR A 172 8.35 7.10 -3.16
CA THR A 172 8.48 8.52 -2.81
C THR A 172 9.47 9.23 -3.72
N VAL A 173 10.61 8.62 -4.00
CA VAL A 173 11.62 9.19 -4.90
C VAL A 173 11.11 9.19 -6.35
N GLU A 174 10.51 8.09 -6.81
CA GLU A 174 9.95 7.99 -8.17
C GLU A 174 8.83 9.02 -8.40
N ARG A 175 7.97 9.24 -7.40
CA ARG A 175 6.97 10.34 -7.43
C ARG A 175 7.63 11.70 -7.64
N GLY A 176 8.78 11.96 -7.00
CA GLY A 176 9.57 13.16 -7.18
C GLY A 176 10.04 13.34 -8.62
N TYR A 177 10.64 12.29 -9.20
CA TYR A 177 11.07 12.29 -10.61
C TYR A 177 9.92 12.51 -11.59
N ARG A 178 8.79 11.83 -11.39
CA ARG A 178 7.59 12.03 -12.23
C ARG A 178 7.04 13.46 -12.14
N ALA A 179 7.14 14.09 -10.97
CA ALA A 179 6.73 15.48 -10.80
C ALA A 179 7.66 16.48 -11.49
N VAL A 180 8.96 16.18 -11.60
CA VAL A 180 9.93 16.92 -12.44
C VAL A 180 9.55 16.78 -13.91
N ALA A 181 9.38 15.53 -14.39
CA ALA A 181 8.97 15.24 -15.76
C ALA A 181 7.66 15.93 -16.17
N ALA A 182 6.67 15.97 -15.27
CA ALA A 182 5.38 16.61 -15.53
C ALA A 182 5.46 18.13 -15.72
N ARG A 183 6.53 18.79 -15.24
CA ARG A 183 6.78 20.22 -15.48
C ARG A 183 7.40 20.49 -16.86
N GLY A 184 7.73 19.45 -17.61
CA GLY A 184 8.38 19.54 -18.93
C GLY A 184 9.91 19.50 -18.86
N ASP A 185 10.49 19.27 -17.69
CA ASP A 185 11.92 19.05 -17.52
C ASP A 185 12.24 17.58 -17.88
N ASP A 186 13.27 17.33 -18.68
CA ASP A 186 13.77 15.96 -18.88
C ASP A 186 14.47 15.49 -17.58
N PRO A 187 14.01 14.39 -16.93
CA PRO A 187 14.66 13.86 -15.74
C PRO A 187 16.15 13.56 -15.94
N GLU A 188 16.55 13.10 -17.13
CA GLU A 188 17.96 12.79 -17.41
C GLU A 188 18.80 14.07 -17.48
N GLU A 189 18.27 15.14 -18.11
CA GLU A 189 18.93 16.45 -18.13
C GLU A 189 18.97 17.09 -16.73
N HIS A 190 17.92 16.90 -15.93
CA HIS A 190 17.86 17.36 -14.54
C HIS A 190 18.96 16.70 -13.70
N ASP A 191 19.11 15.38 -13.80
CA ASP A 191 20.13 14.63 -13.07
C ASP A 191 21.54 14.97 -13.54
N ALA A 192 21.76 15.13 -14.85
CA ALA A 192 23.03 15.58 -15.39
C ALA A 192 23.40 17.00 -14.90
N GLY A 193 22.40 17.89 -14.77
CA GLY A 193 22.58 19.22 -14.19
C GLY A 193 22.97 19.17 -12.72
N ILE A 194 22.31 18.31 -11.92
CA ILE A 194 22.66 18.07 -10.52
C ILE A 194 24.07 17.49 -10.42
N GLU A 195 24.43 16.52 -11.26
CA GLU A 195 25.76 15.91 -11.29
C GLU A 195 26.85 16.96 -11.56
N ALA A 196 26.66 17.83 -12.56
CA ALA A 196 27.60 18.90 -12.89
C ALA A 196 27.77 19.90 -11.73
N LEU A 197 26.66 20.29 -11.09
CA LEU A 197 26.69 21.16 -9.90
C LEU A 197 27.43 20.50 -8.73
N LEU A 198 27.16 19.23 -8.46
CA LEU A 198 27.88 18.47 -7.44
C LEU A 198 29.37 18.35 -7.79
N ALA A 199 29.71 18.14 -9.07
CA ALA A 199 31.09 18.04 -9.49
C ALA A 199 31.88 19.35 -9.29
N GLU A 200 31.22 20.50 -9.43
CA GLU A 200 31.80 21.83 -9.21
C GLU A 200 31.90 22.19 -7.72
N LEU A 201 30.86 21.91 -6.94
CA LEU A 201 30.73 22.37 -5.55
C LEU A 201 31.34 21.41 -4.52
N VAL A 202 31.39 20.10 -4.82
CA VAL A 202 31.86 19.07 -3.89
C VAL A 202 33.37 18.91 -4.02
N THR A 203 34.12 19.46 -3.06
CA THR A 203 35.58 19.38 -3.01
C THR A 203 36.08 18.16 -2.24
N VAL A 204 37.29 17.70 -2.55
CA VAL A 204 37.93 16.58 -1.82
C VAL A 204 38.27 16.95 -0.37
N ASP A 205 38.58 18.22 -0.12
CA ASP A 205 38.98 18.71 1.19
C ASP A 205 37.81 18.77 2.17
N GLU A 206 36.59 19.08 1.67
CA GLU A 206 35.38 19.18 2.51
C GLU A 206 34.55 17.89 2.49
N PHE A 207 34.47 17.20 1.35
CA PHE A 207 33.60 16.03 1.15
C PHE A 207 34.32 14.87 0.47
N PRO A 208 35.39 14.30 1.08
CA PRO A 208 36.27 13.32 0.42
C PRO A 208 35.55 12.04 -0.02
N ALA A 209 34.52 11.59 0.70
CA ALA A 209 33.77 10.40 0.32
C ALA A 209 32.80 10.65 -0.85
N VAL A 210 32.10 11.80 -0.82
CA VAL A 210 31.14 12.19 -1.86
C VAL A 210 31.87 12.51 -3.15
N ARG A 211 33.00 13.24 -3.07
CA ARG A 211 33.86 13.52 -4.22
C ARG A 211 34.29 12.23 -4.93
N ARG A 212 34.79 11.23 -4.18
CA ARG A 212 35.15 9.93 -4.75
C ARG A 212 33.97 9.23 -5.44
N ALA A 213 32.77 9.35 -4.91
CA ALA A 213 31.57 8.77 -5.52
C ALA A 213 31.17 9.51 -6.82
N ILE A 214 31.26 10.84 -6.85
CA ILE A 214 31.05 11.63 -8.07
C ILE A 214 32.11 11.29 -9.12
N ASP A 215 33.39 11.22 -8.75
CA ASP A 215 34.49 10.82 -9.65
C ASP A 215 34.30 9.40 -10.22
N ALA A 216 33.63 8.52 -9.47
CA ALA A 216 33.30 7.18 -9.91
C ALA A 216 32.01 7.09 -10.74
N GLY A 217 31.31 8.21 -10.98
CA GLY A 217 30.05 8.25 -11.72
C GLY A 217 28.85 7.66 -10.95
N ALA A 218 28.93 7.57 -9.62
CA ALA A 218 27.87 6.97 -8.80
C ALA A 218 26.57 7.80 -8.75
N PHE A 219 26.62 9.05 -9.19
CA PHE A 219 25.47 9.95 -9.29
C PHE A 219 24.91 10.03 -10.71
N SER A 220 25.56 9.40 -11.68
CA SER A 220 25.08 9.38 -13.06
C SER A 220 23.85 8.47 -13.17
N PRO A 221 22.86 8.84 -14.00
CA PRO A 221 21.69 8.00 -14.24
C PRO A 221 22.08 6.59 -14.68
N VAL A 222 21.37 5.57 -14.21
CA VAL A 222 21.54 4.19 -14.69
C VAL A 222 20.75 4.04 -16.00
N PRO A 223 21.40 3.98 -17.18
CA PRO A 223 20.66 4.00 -18.44
C PRO A 223 19.83 2.73 -18.60
N GLY A 224 18.50 2.89 -18.69
CA GLY A 224 17.56 1.77 -18.88
C GLY A 224 17.47 0.77 -17.72
N GLY A 225 18.01 1.10 -16.54
CA GLY A 225 17.92 0.26 -15.34
C GLY A 225 17.03 0.89 -14.27
N ASP A 226 16.45 0.06 -13.40
CA ASP A 226 15.79 0.53 -12.19
C ASP A 226 16.86 0.94 -11.16
N PRO A 227 17.03 2.25 -10.84
CA PRO A 227 18.05 2.72 -9.91
C PRO A 227 17.83 2.16 -8.50
N PHE A 228 16.64 1.65 -8.20
CA PHE A 228 16.29 1.12 -6.90
C PHE A 228 16.30 -0.41 -6.81
N ALA A 229 16.46 -1.12 -7.93
CA ALA A 229 16.52 -2.58 -7.95
C ALA A 229 17.61 -3.11 -7.02
N PHE A 230 18.75 -2.41 -6.94
CA PHE A 230 19.83 -2.78 -6.03
C PHE A 230 19.35 -2.89 -4.58
N GLY A 231 18.56 -1.93 -4.08
CA GLY A 231 18.08 -1.93 -2.70
C GLY A 231 17.16 -3.11 -2.40
N LEU A 232 16.22 -3.40 -3.31
CA LEU A 232 15.32 -4.54 -3.19
C LEU A 232 16.08 -5.87 -3.23
N GLU A 233 16.95 -6.05 -4.23
CA GLU A 233 17.73 -7.29 -4.38
C GLU A 233 18.66 -7.51 -3.19
N ARG A 234 19.32 -6.47 -2.67
CA ARG A 234 20.16 -6.59 -1.46
C ARG A 234 19.35 -6.94 -0.21
N LEU A 235 18.13 -6.42 -0.06
CA LEU A 235 17.25 -6.84 1.03
C LEU A 235 16.87 -8.31 0.89
N LEU A 236 16.48 -8.76 -0.30
CA LEU A 236 16.14 -10.17 -0.55
C LEU A 236 17.35 -11.10 -0.34
N ASP A 237 18.56 -10.68 -0.71
CA ASP A 237 19.81 -11.40 -0.45
C ASP A 237 20.10 -11.50 1.06
N GLY A 238 19.91 -10.40 1.79
CA GLY A 238 20.05 -10.37 3.24
C GLY A 238 19.04 -11.27 3.95
N ILE A 239 17.80 -11.31 3.47
CA ILE A 239 16.76 -12.21 3.97
C ILE A 239 17.16 -13.67 3.70
N GLN A 240 17.59 -14.00 2.48
CA GLN A 240 18.06 -15.35 2.16
C GLN A 240 19.20 -15.77 3.09
N SER A 241 20.21 -14.89 3.27
CA SER A 241 21.32 -15.16 4.19
C SER A 241 20.87 -15.33 5.64
N TYR A 242 19.88 -14.56 6.11
CA TYR A 242 19.30 -14.72 7.45
C TYR A 242 18.59 -16.07 7.60
N LEU A 243 17.83 -16.49 6.59
CA LEU A 243 17.12 -17.77 6.59
C LEU A 243 18.10 -18.95 6.54
N ASP A 244 19.16 -18.84 5.75
CA ASP A 244 20.23 -19.85 5.67
C ASP A 244 20.97 -19.97 7.01
N ALA A 245 21.21 -18.84 7.70
CA ALA A 245 21.82 -18.82 9.03
C ALA A 245 20.86 -19.34 10.14
N GLY A 246 19.56 -19.04 10.01
CA GLY A 246 18.49 -19.48 10.93
C GLY A 246 18.22 -20.99 10.89
N SER A 247 18.57 -21.67 9.79
CA SER A 247 18.62 -23.13 9.74
C SER A 247 19.60 -23.73 10.77
N ALA A 248 20.53 -22.94 11.34
CA ALA A 248 21.45 -23.37 12.38
C ALA A 248 21.04 -22.93 13.80
N ALA A 249 20.07 -22.01 13.96
CA ALA A 249 19.69 -21.45 15.25
C ALA A 249 18.31 -20.77 15.20
N ALA A 250 17.22 -21.54 15.22
CA ALA A 250 15.89 -20.98 15.47
C ALA A 250 15.54 -21.11 16.96
N PRO A 251 15.39 -20.01 17.72
CA PRO A 251 14.70 -20.05 19.00
C PRO A 251 13.20 -20.33 18.77
N ASP A 252 12.62 -21.14 19.66
CA ASP A 252 11.22 -21.55 19.63
C ASP A 252 10.27 -20.34 19.53
N PRO A 253 9.21 -20.42 18.71
CA PRO A 253 8.21 -19.36 18.64
C PRO A 253 7.59 -19.15 20.02
N THR A 254 7.53 -17.91 20.48
CA THR A 254 6.65 -17.52 21.59
C THR A 254 5.24 -17.98 21.23
N PRO A 255 4.57 -18.78 22.08
CA PRO A 255 3.25 -19.29 21.76
C PRO A 255 2.29 -18.12 21.51
N ALA A 256 1.55 -18.19 20.39
CA ALA A 256 0.33 -17.41 20.21
C ALA A 256 -0.53 -17.51 21.47
N ASP A 257 -1.24 -16.43 21.82
CA ASP A 257 -2.17 -16.43 22.96
C ASP A 257 -2.97 -17.74 22.96
N PRO A 258 -2.87 -18.58 24.02
CA PRO A 258 -3.50 -19.89 24.06
C PRO A 258 -4.99 -19.84 23.72
N ILE A 259 -5.64 -18.71 24.02
CA ILE A 259 -7.05 -18.48 23.75
C ILE A 259 -7.28 -18.28 22.24
N GLU A 260 -6.47 -17.46 21.57
CA GLU A 260 -6.57 -17.24 20.12
C GLU A 260 -6.22 -18.51 19.33
N ALA A 261 -5.19 -19.24 19.75
CA ALA A 261 -4.80 -20.50 19.12
C ALA A 261 -5.91 -21.57 19.24
N GLN A 262 -6.70 -21.54 20.32
CA GLN A 262 -7.83 -22.43 20.52
C GLN A 262 -9.08 -21.97 19.74
N ALA A 263 -9.34 -20.66 19.69
CA ALA A 263 -10.41 -20.08 18.89
C ALA A 263 -10.21 -20.32 17.39
N ALA A 264 -8.98 -20.18 16.88
CA ALA A 264 -8.64 -20.48 15.48
C ALA A 264 -8.84 -21.97 15.11
N ARG A 265 -8.87 -22.88 16.09
CA ARG A 265 -9.15 -24.30 15.89
C ARG A 265 -10.64 -24.63 15.85
N ASP A 266 -11.51 -23.71 16.27
CA ASP A 266 -12.96 -23.88 16.30
C ASP A 266 -13.53 -24.14 14.88
N PRO A 267 -14.38 -25.17 14.70
CA PRO A 267 -14.95 -25.50 13.40
C PRO A 267 -15.74 -24.36 12.75
N LYS A 268 -16.48 -23.56 13.53
CA LYS A 268 -17.28 -22.44 13.02
C LYS A 268 -16.39 -21.28 12.60
N VAL A 269 -15.30 -21.02 13.32
CA VAL A 269 -14.31 -20.01 12.91
C VAL A 269 -13.65 -20.41 11.60
N LYS A 270 -13.25 -21.68 11.45
CA LYS A 270 -12.70 -22.21 10.19
C LYS A 270 -13.70 -22.13 9.03
N GLU A 271 -14.96 -22.43 9.28
CA GLU A 271 -16.03 -22.32 8.30
C GLU A 271 -16.24 -20.85 7.87
N ALA A 272 -16.30 -19.93 8.82
CA ALA A 272 -16.44 -18.49 8.55
C ALA A 272 -15.23 -17.94 7.76
N VAL A 273 -14.00 -18.33 8.12
CA VAL A 273 -12.79 -17.94 7.38
C VAL A 273 -12.81 -18.51 5.96
N ARG A 274 -13.25 -19.76 5.78
CA ARG A 274 -13.39 -20.38 4.46
C ARG A 274 -14.44 -19.66 3.61
N ALA A 275 -15.60 -19.34 4.19
CA ALA A 275 -16.66 -18.59 3.52
C ALA A 275 -16.19 -17.18 3.14
N ARG A 276 -15.44 -16.49 4.01
CA ARG A 276 -14.83 -15.18 3.72
C ARG A 276 -13.87 -15.27 2.53
N ARG A 277 -12.94 -16.23 2.54
CA ARG A 277 -11.98 -16.46 1.44
C ARG A 277 -12.68 -16.78 0.12
N GLU A 278 -13.77 -17.54 0.16
CA GLU A 278 -14.56 -17.85 -1.03
C GLU A 278 -15.28 -16.60 -1.58
N ALA A 279 -15.89 -15.79 -0.72
CA ALA A 279 -16.51 -14.53 -1.10
C ALA A 279 -15.49 -13.52 -1.66
N GLU A 280 -14.31 -13.40 -1.04
CA GLU A 280 -13.22 -12.57 -1.54
C GLU A 280 -12.75 -13.02 -2.93
N ARG A 281 -12.64 -14.34 -3.16
CA ARG A 281 -12.29 -14.88 -4.48
C ARG A 281 -13.36 -14.55 -5.52
N GLN A 282 -14.64 -14.71 -5.18
CA GLN A 282 -15.75 -14.34 -6.06
C GLN A 282 -15.75 -12.82 -6.39
N LEU A 283 -15.41 -11.99 -5.41
CA LEU A 283 -15.29 -10.54 -5.60
C LEU A 283 -14.12 -10.17 -6.52
N ARG A 284 -12.96 -10.82 -6.37
CA ARG A 284 -11.80 -10.63 -7.27
C ARG A 284 -12.16 -10.97 -8.72
N GLU A 285 -12.83 -12.10 -8.93
CA GLU A 285 -13.33 -12.53 -10.24
C GLU A 285 -14.34 -11.54 -10.84
N ALA A 286 -15.25 -11.00 -10.03
CA ALA A 286 -16.20 -9.99 -10.48
C ALA A 286 -15.50 -8.70 -10.92
N ARG A 287 -14.54 -8.21 -10.12
CA ARG A 287 -13.74 -7.01 -10.44
C ARG A 287 -12.86 -7.20 -11.69
N LYS A 288 -12.36 -8.41 -11.94
CA LYS A 288 -11.64 -8.74 -13.17
C LYS A 288 -12.54 -8.57 -14.40
N ARG A 289 -13.74 -9.17 -14.37
CA ARG A 289 -14.74 -9.05 -15.44
C ARG A 289 -15.16 -7.61 -15.68
N GLU A 290 -15.33 -6.81 -14.62
CA GLU A 290 -15.66 -5.39 -14.74
C GLU A 290 -14.57 -4.60 -15.47
N ARG A 291 -13.29 -4.81 -15.12
CA ARG A 291 -12.15 -4.15 -15.78
C ARG A 291 -12.02 -4.53 -17.26
N GLU A 292 -12.23 -5.80 -17.60
CA GLU A 292 -12.24 -6.26 -19.00
C GLU A 292 -13.34 -5.54 -19.80
N ARG A 293 -14.57 -5.48 -19.27
CA ARG A 293 -15.69 -4.79 -19.92
C ARG A 293 -15.46 -3.29 -20.07
N MET A 294 -14.84 -2.64 -19.08
CA MET A 294 -14.46 -1.22 -19.17
C MET A 294 -13.38 -0.97 -20.22
N ARG A 295 -12.42 -1.89 -20.37
CA ARG A 295 -11.41 -1.81 -21.44
C ARG A 295 -12.04 -1.94 -22.83
N GLU A 296 -12.89 -2.94 -23.02
CA GLU A 296 -13.65 -3.12 -24.28
C GLU A 296 -14.56 -1.92 -24.60
N ALA A 297 -15.17 -1.30 -23.59
CA ALA A 297 -15.96 -0.09 -23.78
C ALA A 297 -15.09 1.10 -24.23
N ARG A 298 -13.93 1.30 -23.60
CA ARG A 298 -12.96 2.35 -23.99
C ARG A 298 -12.41 2.14 -25.40
N GLU A 299 -12.12 0.90 -25.78
CA GLU A 299 -11.66 0.57 -27.14
C GLU A 299 -12.75 0.82 -28.20
N ARG A 300 -14.01 0.50 -27.90
CA ARG A 300 -15.14 0.79 -28.81
C ARG A 300 -15.41 2.27 -28.98
N LEU A 301 -15.29 3.07 -27.91
CA LEU A 301 -15.50 4.52 -27.95
C LEU A 301 -14.36 5.29 -28.66
N ARG A 302 -13.22 4.64 -28.89
CA ARG A 302 -12.06 5.20 -29.61
C ARG A 302 -12.07 4.90 -31.12
N ARG A 303 -13.02 4.10 -31.61
CA ARG A 303 -13.23 3.78 -33.04
C ARG A 303 -14.40 4.57 -33.59
#